data_AF-A0A970UVE0-F1
#
_entry.id   AF-A0A970UVE0-F1
#
_cell.length_a   1.000
_cell.length_b   1.000
_cell.length_c   1.000
_cell.angle_alpha   90.00
_cell.angle_beta   90.00
_cell.angle_gamma   90.00
#
_symmetry.space_group_name_H-M   'P 1'
#
loop_
_entity.id
_entity.type
_entity.pdbx_description
1 polymer ?
#
loop_
_entity_poly.entity_id
_entity_poly.type
_entity_poly.pdbx_seq_one_letter_code
_entity_poly.pdbx_strand_id
1 'polypeptide(L)' 'MSASTKGIYLELPVSDFKFFTTLAKKMGWNVKTKKNILDSFIESRPKDIEISDDEILDEIYDVRYKK' A
#
# COMPACT_ATOMS: atom_id res chain seq x y z
N MET A 1 22.84 17.51 -0.35
CA MET A 1 21.94 17.23 -1.49
C MET A 1 20.96 16.15 -1.05
N SER A 2 19.67 16.46 -0.97
CA SER A 2 18.62 15.46 -0.70
C SER A 2 18.40 14.65 -1.97
N ALA A 3 18.91 13.41 -2.01
CA ALA A 3 18.67 12.51 -3.14
C ALA A 3 17.24 11.98 -3.02
N SER A 4 16.28 12.66 -3.64
CA SER A 4 14.90 12.21 -3.72
C SER A 4 14.84 10.94 -4.57
N THR A 5 14.64 9.79 -3.93
CA THR A 5 14.46 8.51 -4.60
C THR A 5 13.18 8.54 -5.44
N LYS A 6 13.32 8.46 -6.77
CA LYS A 6 12.18 8.27 -7.69
C LYS A 6 11.97 6.77 -7.91
N GLY A 7 10.79 6.28 -7.54
CA GLY A 7 10.34 4.93 -7.89
C GLY A 7 9.80 4.87 -9.30
N ILE A 8 9.88 3.70 -9.94
CA ILE A 8 9.29 3.42 -11.25
C ILE A 8 8.23 2.34 -11.05
N TYR A 9 7.07 2.52 -11.70
CA TYR A 9 6.02 1.51 -11.74
C TYR A 9 6.09 0.78 -13.08
N LEU A 10 6.05 -0.55 -13.03
CA LEU A 10 6.13 -1.42 -14.20
C LEU A 10 5.03 -2.48 -14.12
N GLU A 11 4.27 -2.61 -15.20
CA GLU A 11 3.30 -3.69 -15.37
C GLU A 11 3.97 -4.83 -16.14
N LEU A 12 3.96 -6.02 -15.54
CA LEU A 12 4.58 -7.20 -16.11
C LEU A 12 3.54 -8.32 -16.25
N PRO A 13 3.59 -9.11 -17.34
CA PRO A 13 2.87 -10.36 -17.41
C PRO A 13 3.22 -11.28 -16.23
N VAL A 14 2.24 -12.03 -15.74
CA VAL A 14 2.41 -12.93 -14.58
C VAL A 14 3.48 -14.00 -14.85
N SER A 15 3.62 -14.44 -16.11
CA SER A 15 4.67 -15.36 -16.54
C SER A 15 6.08 -14.83 -16.27
N ASP A 16 6.26 -13.52 -16.44
CA ASP A 16 7.57 -12.87 -16.48
C ASP A 16 7.99 -12.36 -15.10
N PHE A 17 7.03 -12.25 -14.18
CA PHE A 17 7.24 -11.80 -12.81
C PHE A 17 8.30 -12.62 -12.06
N LYS A 18 8.37 -13.93 -12.30
CA LYS A 18 9.37 -14.82 -11.69
C LYS A 18 10.80 -14.52 -12.16
N PHE A 19 10.96 -14.16 -13.43
CA PHE A 19 12.26 -13.78 -13.99
C PHE A 19 12.68 -12.40 -13.49
N PHE A 20 11.73 -11.46 -13.46
CA PHE A 20 11.98 -10.11 -12.96
C PHE A 20 12.37 -10.07 -11.48
N THR A 21 11.68 -10.85 -10.62
CA THR A 21 12.05 -10.95 -9.20
C THR A 21 13.46 -11.53 -9.00
N THR A 22 13.85 -12.49 -9.83
CA THR A 22 15.21 -13.06 -9.83
C THR A 22 16.25 -12.02 -10.26
N LEU A 23 15.96 -11.25 -11.30
CA LEU A 23 16.80 -10.14 -11.77
C LEU A 23 16.95 -9.07 -10.68
N ALA A 24 15.84 -8.60 -10.13
CA ALA A 24 15.82 -7.59 -9.09
C ALA A 24 16.65 -8.01 -7.86
N LYS A 25 16.54 -9.28 -7.45
CA LYS A 25 17.35 -9.83 -6.35
C LYS A 25 18.85 -9.80 -6.66
N LYS A 26 19.25 -10.17 -7.88
CA LYS A 26 20.67 -10.12 -8.30
C LYS A 26 21.20 -8.69 -8.40
N MET A 27 20.36 -7.74 -8.78
CA MET A 27 20.73 -6.34 -8.94
C MET A 27 20.60 -5.52 -7.64
N GLY A 28 20.14 -6.15 -6.54
CA GLY A 28 19.93 -5.46 -5.27
C GLY A 28 18.78 -4.45 -5.30
N TRP A 29 17.83 -4.59 -6.22
CA TRP A 29 16.69 -3.69 -6.34
C TRP A 29 15.60 -4.02 -5.33
N ASN A 30 15.03 -2.97 -4.74
CA ASN A 30 13.88 -3.12 -3.86
C ASN A 30 12.59 -3.11 -4.70
N VAL A 31 11.89 -4.25 -4.72
CA VAL A 31 10.64 -4.41 -5.47
C VAL A 31 9.47 -4.47 -4.50
N LYS A 32 8.53 -3.54 -4.64
CA LYS A 32 7.28 -3.54 -3.90
C LYS A 32 6.13 -3.91 -4.84
N THR A 33 5.39 -4.93 -4.49
CA THR A 33 4.15 -5.28 -5.19
C THR A 33 2.99 -4.44 -4.65
N LYS A 34 1.91 -4.31 -5.41
CA LYS A 34 0.67 -3.64 -4.93
C LYS A 34 0.17 -4.23 -3.61
N LYS A 35 0.28 -5.56 -3.46
CA LYS A 35 -0.07 -6.25 -2.22
C LYS A 35 0.80 -5.81 -1.05
N ASN A 36 2.13 -5.79 -1.22
CA ASN A 36 3.03 -5.36 -0.15
C ASN A 36 2.81 -3.90 0.26
N ILE A 37 2.45 -3.03 -0.69
CA ILE A 37 2.10 -1.63 -0.41
C ILE A 37 0.82 -1.55 0.41
N LEU A 38 -0.20 -2.34 0.04
CA LEU A 38 -1.46 -2.42 0.78
C LEU A 38 -1.26 -2.96 2.20
N ASP A 39 -0.49 -4.04 2.34
CA ASP A 39 -0.19 -4.64 3.64
C ASP A 39 0.55 -3.64 4.54
N SER A 40 1.56 -2.94 3.99
CA SER A 40 2.27 -1.88 4.72
C SER A 40 1.34 -0.74 5.14
N PHE A 41 0.37 -0.39 4.28
CA PHE A 41 -0.61 0.64 4.60
C PHE A 41 -1.52 0.20 5.75
N ILE A 42 -2.06 -1.02 5.70
CA ILE A 42 -2.90 -1.59 6.77
C ILE A 42 -2.12 -1.65 8.09
N GLU A 43 -0.85 -2.08 8.06
CA GLU A 43 0.00 -2.14 9.25
C GLU A 43 0.30 -0.77 9.86
N SER A 44 0.40 0.27 9.03
CA SER A 44 0.61 1.65 9.49
C SER A 44 -0.65 2.30 10.09
N ARG A 45 -1.82 1.67 9.95
CA ARG A 45 -3.03 2.19 10.57
C ARG A 45 -2.97 1.97 12.08
N PRO A 46 -3.46 2.92 12.88
CA PRO A 46 -3.57 2.71 14.31
C PRO A 46 -4.50 1.52 14.56
N LYS A 47 -4.03 0.55 15.35
CA LYS A 47 -4.79 -0.68 15.67
C LYS A 47 -5.66 -0.53 16.91
N ASP A 48 -5.32 0.44 17.76
CA ASP A 48 -6.00 0.74 19.00
C ASP A 48 -6.50 2.17 18.89
N ILE A 49 -7.70 2.30 18.32
CA ILE A 49 -8.40 3.57 18.19
C ILE A 49 -9.54 3.48 19.18
N GLU A 50 -9.47 4.31 20.23
CA GLU A 50 -10.62 4.56 21.10
C GLU A 50 -11.63 5.40 20.31
N ILE A 51 -12.45 4.74 19.51
CA ILE A 51 -13.59 5.34 18.84
C ILE A 51 -14.85 4.74 19.44
N SER A 52 -15.80 5.60 19.79
CA SER A 52 -17.10 5.16 20.29
C SER A 52 -18.00 4.68 19.15
N ASP A 53 -18.96 3.80 19.45
CA ASP A 53 -19.92 3.30 18.45
C ASP A 53 -20.73 4.45 17.80
N ASP A 54 -20.97 5.53 18.55
CA ASP A 54 -21.67 6.73 18.06
C ASP A 54 -20.84 7.50 17.02
N GLU A 55 -19.52 7.63 17.24
CA GLU A 55 -18.61 8.26 16.26
C GLU A 55 -18.46 7.41 14.98
N ILE A 56 -18.49 6.08 15.11
CA ILE A 56 -18.52 5.17 13.95
C ILE A 56 -19.81 5.38 13.15
N LEU A 57 -20.96 5.48 13.82
CA LEU A 57 -22.26 5.68 13.20
C LEU A 57 -22.34 7.02 12.47
N ASP A 58 -21.83 8.09 13.07
CA ASP A 58 -21.78 9.42 12.46
C ASP A 58 -20.91 9.44 11.20
N GLU A 59 -19.73 8.82 11.22
CA GLU A 59 -18.89 8.70 10.00
C GLU A 59 -19.56 7.87 8.90
N ILE A 60 -20.21 6.75 9.25
CA ILE A 60 -20.97 5.95 8.28
C ILE A 60 -22.12 6.78 7.70
N TYR A 61 -22.81 7.56 8.53
CA TYR A 61 -23.92 8.41 8.11
C TYR A 61 -23.44 9.50 7.15
N ASP A 62 -22.33 10.16 7.47
CA ASP A 62 -21.74 11.20 6.65
C ASP A 62 -21.31 10.66 5.28
N VAL A 63 -20.60 9.52 5.24
CA VAL A 63 -20.17 8.91 3.97
C VAL A 63 -21.36 8.48 3.09
N ARG A 64 -22.46 7.99 3.68
CA ARG A 64 -23.61 7.47 2.91
C ARG A 64 -24.65 8.52 2.54
N TYR A 65 -24.90 9.49 3.41
CA TYR A 65 -26.10 10.31 3.33
C TYR A 65 -25.80 11.81 3.23
N LYS A 66 -24.60 12.28 3.62
CA LYS A 66 -24.16 13.62 3.23
C LYS A 66 -23.61 13.57 1.80
N LYS A 67 -24.45 13.99 0.85
CA LYS A 67 -24.03 14.36 -0.51
C LYS A 67 -23.46 15.77 -0.56
#